data_AF-A0A3E5F642-F1
#
_entry.id   AF-A0A3E5F642-F1
#
_cell.length_a   1.000
_cell.length_b   1.000
_cell.length_c   1.000
_cell.angle_alpha   90.00
_cell.angle_beta   90.00
_cell.angle_gamma   90.00
#
_symmetry.space_group_name_H-M   'P 1'
#
loop_
_entity.id
_entity.type
_entity.pdbx_description
1 polymer ?
#
loop_
_entity_poly.entity_id
_entity_poly.type
_entity_poly.pdbx_seq_one_letter_code
_entity_poly.pdbx_strand_id
1 'polypeptide(L)'
;MTHNEAIELLLKEYTSSDKKRLTELFIQTLPIGRIHFGLQVLSKMKTYYVHSYSIYDIPKTGDFYKDERLWIKENKKLFLERKYLSFENMTVEQQREIMDEPTINSCYICSSSFEKDIEKYPFNPKYGVNESDVFHMVQCLQQENRESVNFLYDPKQQKEGLSILKEIFETITSVQESDGIRYVYKLLKKKEFFKHWKKEEKRISVKFAELALQRLLEIMGYLSILHTEKYRGSFYEFNEGCTPRSSRSSDWNYPVDFWRGKNGIDKIAFQYWFGEYDELEKFWKQ
;
A
#
# COMPACT_ATOMS: atom_id res chain seq x y z
N MET A 1 -9.27 20.74 -2.55
CA MET A 1 -7.92 20.43 -3.08
C MET A 1 -8.11 19.53 -4.27
N THR A 2 -7.58 19.94 -5.41
CA THR A 2 -7.68 19.19 -6.66
C THR A 2 -6.74 17.99 -6.67
N HIS A 3 -7.02 17.05 -7.56
CA HIS A 3 -6.21 15.87 -7.82
C HIS A 3 -4.75 16.22 -8.15
N ASN A 4 -4.54 17.19 -9.05
CA ASN A 4 -3.19 17.56 -9.49
C ASN A 4 -2.40 18.25 -8.36
N GLU A 5 -3.05 19.15 -7.59
CA GLU A 5 -2.46 19.74 -6.38
C GLU A 5 -2.07 18.66 -5.36
N ALA A 6 -2.89 17.62 -5.20
CA ALA A 6 -2.58 16.51 -4.30
C ALA A 6 -1.37 15.69 -4.78
N ILE A 7 -1.19 15.49 -6.09
CA ILE A 7 0.00 14.83 -6.65
C ILE A 7 1.26 15.67 -6.41
N GLU A 8 1.20 16.98 -6.66
CA GLU A 8 2.33 17.88 -6.39
C GLU A 8 2.72 17.87 -4.92
N LEU A 9 1.72 17.93 -4.03
CA LEU A 9 1.93 17.84 -2.59
C LEU A 9 2.48 16.47 -2.19
N LEU A 10 1.99 15.37 -2.77
CA LEU A 10 2.49 14.02 -2.52
C LEU A 10 3.96 13.90 -2.89
N LEU A 11 4.36 14.43 -4.04
CA LEU A 11 5.76 14.45 -4.49
C LEU A 11 6.65 15.25 -3.53
N LYS A 12 6.15 16.38 -3.03
CA LYS A 12 6.85 17.18 -2.03
C LYS A 12 7.04 16.40 -0.73
N GLU A 13 5.97 15.82 -0.19
CA GLU A 13 6.03 15.03 1.05
C GLU A 13 6.97 13.83 0.89
N TYR A 14 6.86 13.10 -0.22
CA TYR A 14 7.74 11.98 -0.57
C TYR A 14 9.22 12.40 -0.59
N THR A 15 9.53 13.49 -1.29
CA THR A 15 10.92 13.99 -1.42
C THR A 15 11.49 14.44 -0.07
N SER A 16 10.65 14.97 0.81
CA SER A 16 11.06 15.38 2.17
C SER A 16 11.05 14.24 3.19
N SER A 17 10.54 13.06 2.84
CA SER A 17 10.39 11.93 3.77
C SER A 17 11.74 11.30 4.08
N ASP A 18 12.02 11.08 5.36
CA ASP A 18 13.20 10.34 5.79
C ASP A 18 12.85 8.85 5.93
N LYS A 19 13.30 8.04 4.96
CA LYS A 19 13.09 6.59 4.94
C LYS A 19 13.53 5.93 6.26
N LYS A 20 14.66 6.35 6.83
CA LYS A 20 15.20 5.75 8.05
C LYS A 20 14.27 6.03 9.23
N ARG A 21 13.86 7.29 9.42
CA ARG A 21 12.93 7.66 10.50
C ARG A 21 11.57 6.98 10.36
N LEU A 22 11.04 6.87 9.14
CA LEU A 22 9.79 6.14 8.91
C LEU A 22 9.94 4.64 9.18
N THR A 23 11.11 4.07 8.89
CA THR A 23 11.40 2.66 9.21
C THR A 23 11.53 2.44 10.71
N GLU A 24 12.20 3.35 11.43
CA GLU A 24 12.28 3.33 12.89
C GLU A 24 10.90 3.50 13.54
N LEU A 25 10.08 4.44 13.06
CA LEU A 25 8.70 4.60 13.51
C LEU A 25 7.90 3.30 13.31
N PHE A 26 7.98 2.72 12.11
CA PHE A 26 7.31 1.45 11.80
C PHE A 26 7.73 0.33 12.75
N ILE A 27 9.03 0.17 13.02
CA ILE A 27 9.55 -0.90 13.88
C ILE A 27 9.15 -0.68 15.34
N GLN A 28 9.33 0.53 15.87
CA GLN A 28 9.12 0.83 17.29
C GLN A 28 7.66 0.70 17.73
N THR A 29 6.70 0.79 16.81
CA THR A 29 5.27 0.67 17.13
C THR A 29 4.71 -0.73 16.93
N LEU A 30 5.47 -1.66 16.35
CA LEU A 30 5.07 -3.07 16.25
C LEU A 30 4.78 -3.72 17.61
N PRO A 31 5.54 -3.49 18.70
CA PRO A 31 5.23 -4.05 20.02
C PRO A 31 3.80 -3.79 20.48
N ILE A 32 3.27 -2.60 20.20
CA ILE A 32 1.91 -2.19 20.57
C ILE A 32 0.87 -2.45 19.47
N GLY A 33 1.27 -3.07 18.36
CA GLY A 33 0.41 -3.43 17.23
C GLY A 33 -0.17 -2.24 16.47
N ARG A 34 0.50 -1.09 16.53
CA ARG A 34 0.20 0.07 15.69
C ARG A 34 0.99 -0.03 14.39
N ILE A 35 0.26 -0.09 13.28
CA ILE A 35 0.83 -0.23 11.94
C ILE A 35 0.91 1.14 11.26
N HIS A 36 2.10 1.46 10.75
CA HIS A 36 2.37 2.64 9.93
C HIS A 36 2.45 2.24 8.45
N PHE A 37 1.91 3.09 7.58
CA PHE A 37 1.76 2.86 6.14
C PHE A 37 2.71 3.70 5.30
N GLY A 38 3.51 4.58 5.90
CA GLY A 38 4.46 5.45 5.21
C GLY A 38 5.43 4.66 4.36
N LEU A 39 5.95 3.52 4.83
CA LEU A 39 6.80 2.65 4.01
C LEU A 39 6.07 2.11 2.78
N GLN A 40 4.79 1.74 2.90
CA GLN A 40 3.96 1.36 1.75
C GLN A 40 3.85 2.53 0.75
N VAL A 41 3.59 3.75 1.23
CA VAL A 41 3.50 4.94 0.36
C VAL A 41 4.85 5.23 -0.30
N LEU A 42 5.96 5.19 0.45
CA LEU A 42 7.30 5.36 -0.12
C LEU A 42 7.58 4.33 -1.22
N SER A 43 7.17 3.07 -1.01
CA SER A 43 7.32 2.01 -2.00
C SER A 43 6.51 2.31 -3.26
N LYS A 44 5.25 2.72 -3.13
CA LYS A 44 4.40 3.16 -4.25
C LYS A 44 5.01 4.33 -5.00
N MET A 45 5.54 5.32 -4.28
CA MET A 45 6.16 6.51 -4.86
C MET A 45 7.43 6.24 -5.66
N LYS A 46 8.17 5.15 -5.37
CA LYS A 46 9.38 4.79 -6.15
C LYS A 46 9.08 4.52 -7.63
N THR A 47 7.90 4.01 -7.94
CA THR A 47 7.50 3.65 -9.31
C THR A 47 6.30 4.46 -9.79
N TYR A 48 5.90 5.48 -9.04
CA TYR A 48 4.67 6.20 -9.29
C TYR A 48 4.68 6.91 -10.64
N TYR A 49 3.63 6.68 -11.41
CA TYR A 49 3.41 7.34 -12.69
C TYR A 49 2.79 8.72 -12.45
N VAL A 50 3.58 9.79 -12.52
CA VAL A 50 3.07 11.17 -12.38
C VAL A 50 2.15 11.49 -13.56
N HIS A 51 0.94 11.96 -13.26
CA HIS A 51 -0.12 12.19 -14.23
C HIS A 51 -1.03 13.34 -13.80
N SER A 52 -1.74 13.93 -14.76
CA SER A 52 -2.94 14.72 -14.49
C SER A 52 -4.15 13.81 -14.33
N TYR A 53 -5.22 14.31 -13.73
CA TYR A 53 -6.51 13.59 -13.69
C TYR A 53 -6.86 13.05 -15.08
N SER A 54 -7.10 11.73 -15.16
CA SER A 54 -7.18 11.05 -16.46
C SER A 54 -8.35 10.08 -16.53
N ILE A 55 -9.00 10.05 -17.69
CA ILE A 55 -9.97 9.04 -18.07
C ILE A 55 -9.42 8.11 -19.15
N TYR A 56 -10.08 6.97 -19.37
CA TYR A 56 -9.75 6.14 -20.53
C TYR A 56 -10.06 6.87 -21.83
N ASP A 57 -9.09 6.87 -22.75
CA ASP A 57 -9.28 7.34 -24.12
C ASP A 57 -9.95 6.24 -24.96
N ILE A 58 -11.25 6.06 -24.70
CA ILE A 58 -12.12 5.13 -25.41
C ILE A 58 -13.21 5.90 -26.15
N PRO A 59 -13.48 5.60 -27.44
CA PRO A 59 -14.59 6.23 -28.16
C PRO A 59 -15.92 5.93 -27.48
N LYS A 60 -16.72 6.96 -27.18
CA LYS A 60 -18.11 6.80 -26.75
C LYS A 60 -18.98 6.54 -27.98
N THR A 61 -19.71 5.44 -27.96
CA THR A 61 -20.64 5.07 -29.04
C THR A 61 -22.07 5.55 -28.77
N GLY A 62 -22.35 6.00 -27.53
CA GLY A 62 -23.69 6.38 -27.08
C GLY A 62 -24.56 5.19 -26.67
N ASP A 63 -24.05 3.97 -26.80
CA ASP A 63 -24.66 2.73 -26.34
C ASP A 63 -23.93 2.26 -25.08
N PHE A 64 -24.64 2.27 -23.95
CA PHE A 64 -24.10 1.91 -22.65
C PHE A 64 -23.40 0.54 -22.65
N TYR A 65 -23.99 -0.49 -23.26
CA TYR A 65 -23.43 -1.84 -23.24
C TYR A 65 -22.19 -1.97 -24.12
N LYS A 66 -22.13 -1.23 -25.24
CA LYS A 66 -20.92 -1.19 -26.08
C LYS A 66 -19.79 -0.44 -25.38
N ASP A 67 -20.10 0.70 -24.77
CA ASP A 67 -19.12 1.52 -24.07
C ASP A 67 -18.56 0.78 -22.84
N GLU A 68 -19.42 0.07 -22.10
CA GLU A 68 -18.99 -0.81 -21.00
C GLU A 68 -18.08 -1.94 -21.48
N ARG A 69 -18.37 -2.59 -22.61
CA ARG A 69 -17.50 -3.63 -23.17
C ARG A 69 -16.13 -3.09 -23.60
N LEU A 70 -16.10 -1.89 -24.19
CA LEU A 70 -14.85 -1.22 -24.56
C LEU A 70 -14.03 -0.88 -23.31
N TRP A 71 -14.68 -0.36 -22.28
CA TRP A 71 -14.08 -0.10 -20.98
C TRP A 71 -13.47 -1.36 -20.35
N ILE A 72 -14.23 -2.47 -20.29
CA ILE A 72 -13.73 -3.75 -19.76
C ILE A 72 -12.53 -4.25 -20.57
N LYS A 73 -12.56 -4.09 -21.90
CA LYS A 73 -11.46 -4.52 -22.78
C LYS A 73 -10.19 -3.70 -22.53
N GLU A 74 -10.32 -2.39 -22.37
CA GLU A 74 -9.19 -1.51 -22.06
C GLU A 74 -8.62 -1.85 -20.67
N ASN A 75 -9.49 -2.01 -19.68
CA ASN A 75 -9.09 -2.29 -18.29
C ASN A 75 -8.35 -3.64 -18.12
N LYS A 76 -8.59 -4.61 -19.02
CA LYS A 76 -7.88 -5.91 -19.04
C LYS A 76 -6.44 -5.83 -19.56
N LYS A 77 -6.05 -4.73 -20.22
CA LYS A 77 -4.68 -4.55 -20.70
C LYS A 77 -3.73 -4.24 -19.54
N LEU A 78 -2.45 -4.49 -19.76
CA LEU A 78 -1.39 -4.02 -18.86
C LEU A 78 -1.41 -2.49 -18.77
N PHE A 79 -1.03 -1.94 -17.63
CA PHE A 79 -1.10 -0.49 -17.37
C PHE A 79 -0.46 0.35 -18.49
N LEU A 80 0.74 -0.01 -18.93
CA LEU A 80 1.48 0.70 -19.98
C LEU A 80 0.84 0.63 -21.38
N GLU A 81 -0.09 -0.30 -21.60
CA GLU A 81 -0.80 -0.47 -22.87
C GLU A 81 -2.16 0.24 -22.90
N ARG A 82 -2.61 0.74 -21.74
CA ARG A 82 -3.87 1.46 -21.61
C ARG A 82 -3.75 2.87 -22.17
N LYS A 83 -4.79 3.31 -22.86
CA LYS A 83 -4.87 4.68 -23.37
C LYS A 83 -5.60 5.59 -22.40
N TYR A 84 -4.98 6.72 -22.08
CA TYR A 84 -5.50 7.70 -21.16
C TYR A 84 -5.63 9.06 -21.84
N LEU A 85 -6.71 9.77 -21.52
CA LEU A 85 -6.96 11.15 -21.88
C LEU A 85 -6.83 11.99 -20.61
N SER A 86 -5.86 12.90 -20.56
CA SER A 86 -5.68 13.81 -19.43
C SER A 86 -6.72 14.92 -19.45
N PHE A 87 -7.07 15.45 -18.28
CA PHE A 87 -8.08 16.50 -18.10
C PHE A 87 -7.88 17.69 -19.04
N GLU A 88 -6.65 18.14 -19.20
CA GLU A 88 -6.28 19.29 -20.04
C GLU A 88 -6.51 19.02 -21.54
N ASN A 89 -6.51 17.74 -21.95
CA ASN A 89 -6.73 17.31 -23.32
C ASN A 89 -8.18 16.86 -23.60
N MET A 90 -9.05 16.88 -22.58
CA MET A 90 -10.48 16.59 -22.73
C MET A 90 -11.23 17.72 -23.44
N THR A 91 -12.39 17.42 -24.01
CA THR A 91 -13.29 18.47 -24.52
C THR A 91 -13.86 19.31 -23.39
N VAL A 92 -14.36 20.51 -23.71
CA VAL A 92 -14.96 21.42 -22.72
C VAL A 92 -16.17 20.77 -22.03
N GLU A 93 -16.95 19.98 -22.76
CA GLU A 93 -18.09 19.24 -22.22
C GLU A 93 -17.65 18.17 -21.21
N GLN A 94 -16.62 17.39 -21.55
CA GLN A 94 -16.05 16.36 -20.66
C GLN A 94 -15.48 16.98 -19.38
N GLN A 95 -14.76 18.11 -19.50
CA GLN A 95 -14.25 18.83 -18.33
C GLN A 95 -15.40 19.34 -17.45
N ARG A 96 -16.46 19.88 -18.06
CA ARG A 96 -17.64 20.36 -17.34
C ARG A 96 -18.34 19.23 -16.58
N GLU A 97 -18.55 18.07 -17.21
CA GLU A 97 -19.14 16.88 -16.56
C GLU A 97 -18.35 16.49 -15.30
N ILE A 98 -17.01 16.55 -15.34
CA ILE A 98 -16.16 16.25 -14.19
C ILE A 98 -16.26 17.34 -13.11
N MET A 99 -16.26 18.61 -13.50
CA MET A 99 -16.32 19.73 -12.55
C MET A 99 -17.69 19.88 -11.87
N ASP A 100 -18.78 19.50 -12.54
CA ASP A 100 -20.13 19.51 -11.97
C ASP A 100 -20.28 18.41 -10.89
N GLU A 101 -19.57 17.28 -11.03
CA GLU A 101 -19.59 16.15 -10.09
C GLU A 101 -18.17 15.65 -9.73
N PRO A 102 -17.35 16.46 -9.04
CA PRO A 102 -15.90 16.25 -8.91
C PRO A 102 -15.50 15.06 -8.03
N THR A 103 -16.45 14.47 -7.31
CA THR A 103 -16.24 13.31 -6.42
C THR A 103 -16.77 12.00 -6.99
N ILE A 104 -17.56 12.05 -8.08
CA ILE A 104 -18.25 10.87 -8.61
C ILE A 104 -17.32 10.07 -9.53
N ASN A 105 -16.63 10.75 -10.44
CA ASN A 105 -15.70 10.10 -11.36
C ASN A 105 -14.31 10.04 -10.73
N SER A 106 -13.73 8.84 -10.69
CA SER A 106 -12.35 8.64 -10.28
C SER A 106 -11.38 8.70 -11.46
N CYS A 107 -10.18 9.17 -11.19
CA CYS A 107 -9.04 9.07 -12.08
C CYS A 107 -8.73 7.59 -12.33
N TYR A 108 -8.62 7.19 -13.59
CA TYR A 108 -8.40 5.78 -13.96
C TYR A 108 -6.96 5.29 -13.76
N ILE A 109 -6.06 6.17 -13.30
CA ILE A 109 -4.68 5.82 -12.98
C ILE A 109 -4.51 5.57 -11.47
N CYS A 110 -5.11 6.42 -10.63
CA CYS A 110 -4.90 6.38 -9.16
C CYS A 110 -6.17 6.15 -8.34
N SER A 111 -7.33 6.01 -8.97
CA SER A 111 -8.65 5.85 -8.32
C SER A 111 -9.11 7.04 -7.47
N SER A 112 -8.42 8.19 -7.50
CA SER A 112 -8.82 9.39 -6.75
C SER A 112 -9.87 10.23 -7.48
N SER A 113 -10.71 10.91 -6.71
CA SER A 113 -11.63 11.92 -7.23
C SER A 113 -10.89 13.10 -7.88
N PHE A 114 -11.58 13.89 -8.69
CA PHE A 114 -11.02 15.11 -9.28
C PHE A 114 -10.73 16.16 -8.20
N GLU A 115 -11.63 16.29 -7.22
CA GLU A 115 -11.42 17.12 -6.05
C GLU A 115 -11.81 16.36 -4.77
N LYS A 116 -11.14 16.66 -3.66
CA LYS A 116 -11.52 16.18 -2.34
C LYS A 116 -11.27 17.27 -1.29
N ASP A 117 -12.22 17.39 -0.38
CA ASP A 117 -12.04 18.11 0.87
C ASP A 117 -11.39 17.16 1.89
N ILE A 118 -10.07 17.25 2.00
CA ILE A 118 -9.28 16.37 2.87
C ILE A 118 -9.48 16.65 4.37
N GLU A 119 -9.99 17.84 4.73
CA GLU A 119 -10.31 18.19 6.12
C GLU A 119 -11.62 17.53 6.54
N LYS A 120 -12.63 17.55 5.65
CA LYS A 120 -13.91 16.89 5.88
C LYS A 120 -13.83 15.37 5.81
N TYR A 121 -12.95 14.84 4.95
CA TYR A 121 -12.77 13.40 4.73
C TYR A 121 -11.34 12.95 5.03
N PRO A 122 -10.94 12.94 6.32
CA PRO A 122 -9.58 12.64 6.69
C PRO A 122 -9.23 11.16 6.51
N PHE A 123 -7.98 10.91 6.14
CA PHE A 123 -7.36 9.60 6.17
C PHE A 123 -7.54 8.93 7.54
N ASN A 124 -7.90 7.65 7.53
CA ASN A 124 -8.03 6.87 8.74
C ASN A 124 -6.85 5.87 8.85
N PRO A 125 -5.88 6.11 9.75
CA PRO A 125 -4.70 5.25 9.89
C PRO A 125 -5.03 3.83 10.33
N LYS A 126 -6.25 3.56 10.83
CA LYS A 126 -6.68 2.20 11.17
C LYS A 126 -6.81 1.30 9.94
N TYR A 127 -7.28 1.85 8.82
CA TYR A 127 -7.59 1.06 7.62
C TYR A 127 -6.44 1.06 6.60
N GLY A 128 -5.53 2.01 6.71
CA GLY A 128 -4.40 2.18 5.79
C GLY A 128 -4.79 2.94 4.54
N VAL A 129 -3.81 3.08 3.63
CA VAL A 129 -4.02 3.76 2.34
C VAL A 129 -4.89 2.88 1.45
N ASN A 130 -6.04 3.42 1.05
CA ASN A 130 -6.93 2.75 0.11
C ASN A 130 -6.38 2.84 -1.32
N GLU A 131 -6.06 1.69 -1.90
CA GLU A 131 -5.50 1.60 -3.27
C GLU A 131 -4.38 2.63 -3.50
N SER A 132 -4.49 3.40 -4.58
CA SER A 132 -3.59 4.49 -4.94
C SER A 132 -4.20 5.86 -4.72
N ASP A 133 -5.16 5.99 -3.81
CA ASP A 133 -5.82 7.28 -3.57
C ASP A 133 -4.78 8.31 -3.11
N VAL A 134 -4.47 9.28 -3.98
CA VAL A 134 -3.44 10.30 -3.78
C VAL A 134 -3.73 11.13 -2.54
N PHE A 135 -4.99 11.41 -2.24
CA PHE A 135 -5.35 12.17 -1.04
C PHE A 135 -5.00 11.40 0.24
N HIS A 136 -5.27 10.09 0.26
CA HIS A 136 -4.88 9.25 1.40
C HIS A 136 -3.36 9.11 1.51
N MET A 137 -2.65 8.99 0.39
CA MET A 137 -1.17 8.93 0.40
C MET A 137 -0.56 10.23 0.93
N VAL A 138 -1.07 11.40 0.52
CA VAL A 138 -0.65 12.70 1.05
C VAL A 138 -0.85 12.76 2.56
N GLN A 139 -2.07 12.48 3.03
CA GLN A 139 -2.39 12.58 4.46
C GLN A 139 -1.60 11.57 5.30
N CYS A 140 -1.35 10.37 4.76
CA CYS A 140 -0.52 9.35 5.40
C CYS A 140 0.93 9.85 5.57
N LEU A 141 1.59 10.35 4.52
CA LEU A 141 2.95 10.85 4.65
C LEU A 141 3.02 12.10 5.52
N GLN A 142 2.08 13.04 5.41
CA GLN A 142 2.06 14.22 6.28
C GLN A 142 1.94 13.86 7.76
N GLN A 143 1.07 12.90 8.08
CA GLN A 143 0.91 12.40 9.44
C GLN A 143 2.19 11.71 9.91
N GLU A 144 2.72 10.75 9.14
CA GLU A 144 3.83 9.92 9.58
C GLU A 144 5.18 10.63 9.54
N ASN A 145 5.40 11.58 8.63
CA ASN A 145 6.56 12.46 8.67
C ASN A 145 6.57 13.27 9.97
N ARG A 146 5.42 13.84 10.35
CA ARG A 146 5.27 14.57 11.62
C ARG A 146 5.47 13.66 12.83
N GLU A 147 4.86 12.47 12.81
CA GLU A 147 5.00 11.50 13.90
C GLU A 147 6.45 11.01 14.03
N SER A 148 7.15 10.73 12.93
CA SER A 148 8.54 10.25 12.96
C SER A 148 9.54 11.27 13.52
N VAL A 149 9.23 12.58 13.43
CA VAL A 149 10.02 13.64 14.05
C VAL A 149 9.73 13.74 15.55
N ASN A 150 8.47 13.55 15.95
CA ASN A 150 8.04 13.70 17.34
C ASN A 150 8.18 12.41 18.15
N PHE A 151 8.29 11.26 17.49
CA PHE A 151 8.42 9.96 18.13
C PHE A 151 9.86 9.79 18.61
N LEU A 152 10.07 9.97 19.91
CA LEU A 152 11.38 9.81 20.52
C LEU A 152 11.84 8.36 20.39
N TYR A 153 13.08 8.19 19.93
CA TYR A 153 13.70 6.87 19.83
C TYR A 153 13.77 6.21 21.22
N ASP A 154 13.16 5.03 21.32
CA ASP A 154 13.17 4.15 22.49
C ASP A 154 13.94 2.86 22.14
N PRO A 155 15.18 2.69 22.62
CA PRO A 155 15.98 1.51 22.34
C PRO A 155 15.31 0.18 22.72
N LYS A 156 14.46 0.19 23.75
CA LYS A 156 13.74 -1.00 24.19
C LYS A 156 12.65 -1.36 23.20
N GLN A 157 11.84 -0.39 22.77
CA GLN A 157 10.79 -0.60 21.76
C GLN A 157 11.39 -0.99 20.41
N GLN A 158 12.50 -0.36 20.01
CA GLN A 158 13.22 -0.72 18.79
C GLN A 158 13.65 -2.19 18.82
N LYS A 159 14.29 -2.63 19.90
CA LYS A 159 14.75 -4.02 20.05
C LYS A 159 13.59 -5.02 20.04
N GLU A 160 12.49 -4.68 20.72
CA GLU A 160 11.29 -5.53 20.75
C GLU A 160 10.63 -5.61 19.36
N GLY A 161 10.51 -4.47 18.66
CA GLY A 161 9.99 -4.40 17.29
C GLY A 161 10.83 -5.22 16.31
N LEU A 162 12.16 -5.12 16.39
CA LEU A 162 13.08 -5.95 15.60
C LEU A 162 12.92 -7.44 15.90
N SER A 163 12.75 -7.82 17.17
CA SER A 163 12.47 -9.21 17.55
C SER A 163 11.15 -9.72 16.96
N ILE A 164 10.11 -8.88 16.92
CA ILE A 164 8.82 -9.22 16.30
C ILE A 164 8.98 -9.41 14.79
N LEU A 165 9.65 -8.48 14.09
CA LEU A 165 9.93 -8.63 12.65
C LEU A 165 10.73 -9.90 12.37
N LYS A 166 11.77 -10.17 13.17
CA LYS A 166 12.56 -11.38 13.05
C LYS A 166 11.71 -12.64 13.19
N GLU A 167 10.85 -12.71 14.21
CA GLU A 167 9.93 -13.85 14.41
C GLU A 167 8.94 -14.00 13.24
N ILE A 168 8.45 -12.88 12.68
CA ILE A 168 7.56 -12.90 11.52
C ILE A 168 8.26 -13.50 10.31
N PHE A 169 9.46 -13.02 9.98
CA PHE A 169 10.19 -13.50 8.82
C PHE A 169 10.74 -14.91 9.01
N GLU A 170 11.12 -15.32 10.22
CA GLU A 170 11.39 -16.72 10.54
C GLU A 170 10.18 -17.60 10.24
N THR A 171 8.99 -17.17 10.67
CA THR A 171 7.74 -17.90 10.39
C THR A 171 7.49 -17.99 8.89
N ILE A 172 7.66 -16.90 8.14
CA ILE A 172 7.53 -16.87 6.67
C ILE A 172 8.50 -17.86 6.01
N THR A 173 9.76 -17.89 6.43
CA THR A 173 10.77 -18.79 5.84
C THR A 173 10.58 -20.26 6.23
N SER A 174 9.77 -20.55 7.26
CA SER A 174 9.56 -21.92 7.76
C SER A 174 8.42 -22.68 7.09
N VAL A 175 7.58 -22.00 6.29
CA VAL A 175 6.40 -22.64 5.67
C VAL A 175 6.79 -23.48 4.45
N GLN A 176 5.90 -24.40 4.07
CA GLN A 176 6.12 -25.26 2.90
C GLN A 176 5.97 -24.45 1.60
N GLU A 177 6.57 -24.95 0.53
CA GLU A 177 6.54 -24.30 -0.78
C GLU A 177 5.12 -23.95 -1.28
N SER A 178 4.14 -24.81 -0.98
CA SER A 178 2.74 -24.64 -1.38
C SER A 178 1.92 -23.73 -0.46
N ASP A 179 2.43 -23.40 0.73
CA ASP A 179 1.68 -22.63 1.72
C ASP A 179 1.52 -21.18 1.28
N GLY A 180 0.30 -20.66 1.34
CA GLY A 180 0.02 -19.26 1.04
C GLY A 180 0.08 -18.34 2.25
N ILE A 181 -0.02 -17.03 2.01
CA ILE A 181 0.04 -16.01 3.07
C ILE A 181 -1.02 -16.22 4.17
N ARG A 182 -2.19 -16.77 3.81
CA ARG A 182 -3.25 -17.11 4.79
C ARG A 182 -2.80 -18.17 5.80
N TYR A 183 -1.91 -19.08 5.43
CA TYR A 183 -1.34 -20.06 6.36
C TYR A 183 -0.32 -19.40 7.30
N VAL A 184 0.59 -18.58 6.78
CA VAL A 184 1.50 -17.74 7.57
C VAL A 184 0.72 -16.92 8.60
N TYR A 185 -0.34 -16.23 8.16
CA TYR A 185 -1.23 -15.46 9.04
C TYR A 185 -1.77 -16.31 10.20
N LYS A 186 -2.24 -17.54 9.93
CA LYS A 186 -2.72 -18.46 10.98
C LYS A 186 -1.61 -18.88 11.96
N LEU A 187 -0.37 -19.04 11.50
CA LEU A 187 0.77 -19.34 12.36
C LEU A 187 1.14 -18.15 13.24
N LEU A 188 1.20 -16.95 12.67
CA LEU A 188 1.53 -15.71 13.39
C LEU A 188 0.51 -15.39 14.49
N LYS A 189 -0.78 -15.73 14.30
CA LYS A 189 -1.80 -15.60 15.35
C LYS A 189 -1.53 -16.44 16.61
N LYS A 190 -0.65 -17.44 16.54
CA LYS A 190 -0.28 -18.30 17.69
C LYS A 190 0.93 -17.76 18.46
N LYS A 191 1.65 -16.77 17.92
CA LYS A 191 2.87 -16.22 18.51
C LYS A 191 2.56 -15.29 19.70
N GLU A 192 3.54 -15.13 20.58
CA GLU A 192 3.37 -14.35 21.82
C GLU A 192 3.11 -12.87 21.55
N PHE A 193 3.80 -12.27 20.57
CA PHE A 193 3.57 -10.86 20.21
C PHE A 193 2.10 -10.61 19.81
N PHE A 194 1.49 -11.54 19.05
CA PHE A 194 0.10 -11.40 18.65
C PHE A 194 -0.86 -11.57 19.83
N LYS A 195 -0.55 -12.49 20.76
CA LYS A 195 -1.31 -12.62 22.01
C LYS A 195 -1.23 -11.33 22.84
N HIS A 196 -0.09 -10.64 22.83
CA HIS A 196 0.06 -9.32 23.46
C HIS A 196 -0.84 -8.28 22.78
N TRP A 197 -0.82 -8.16 21.45
CA TRP A 197 -1.74 -7.26 20.73
C TRP A 197 -3.21 -7.53 21.06
N LYS A 198 -3.61 -8.81 21.18
CA LYS A 198 -4.96 -9.20 21.60
C LYS A 198 -5.31 -8.79 23.03
N LYS A 199 -4.33 -8.75 23.94
CA LYS A 199 -4.54 -8.26 25.32
C LYS A 199 -4.73 -6.74 25.31
N GLU A 200 -3.92 -6.01 24.56
CA GLU A 200 -4.06 -4.56 24.41
C GLU A 200 -5.39 -4.18 23.75
N GLU A 201 -5.83 -4.89 22.70
CA GLU A 201 -7.15 -4.76 22.06
C GLU A 201 -8.30 -4.85 23.08
N LYS A 202 -8.23 -5.81 24.02
CA LYS A 202 -9.23 -5.96 25.08
C LYS A 202 -9.18 -4.81 26.08
N ARG A 203 -7.98 -4.34 26.42
CA ARG A 203 -7.76 -3.24 27.37
C ARG A 203 -8.36 -1.94 26.85
N ILE A 204 -8.22 -1.65 25.56
CA ILE A 204 -8.73 -0.42 24.94
C ILE A 204 -10.13 -0.56 24.34
N SER A 205 -10.74 -1.75 24.40
CA SER A 205 -12.05 -2.06 23.81
C SER A 205 -12.18 -1.75 22.32
N VAL A 206 -11.09 -1.87 21.56
CA VAL A 206 -11.06 -1.63 20.11
C VAL A 206 -10.46 -2.85 19.41
N LYS A 207 -11.24 -3.49 18.53
CA LYS A 207 -10.74 -4.58 17.68
C LYS A 207 -9.75 -4.05 16.64
N PHE A 208 -8.49 -4.47 16.73
CA PHE A 208 -7.44 -4.06 15.81
C PHE A 208 -6.41 -5.16 15.48
N ALA A 209 -6.13 -6.11 16.37
CA ALA A 209 -4.94 -6.97 16.25
C ALA A 209 -4.93 -7.81 14.96
N GLU A 210 -6.10 -8.37 14.59
CA GLU A 210 -6.23 -9.17 13.38
C GLU A 210 -6.06 -8.36 12.10
N LEU A 211 -6.59 -7.14 12.10
CA LEU A 211 -6.44 -6.19 10.99
C LEU A 211 -4.99 -5.71 10.91
N ALA A 212 -4.37 -5.37 12.04
CA ALA A 212 -2.96 -4.96 12.11
C ALA A 212 -2.04 -6.05 11.53
N LEU A 213 -2.24 -7.32 11.90
CA LEU A 213 -1.44 -8.43 11.37
C LEU A 213 -1.66 -8.62 9.86
N GLN A 214 -2.89 -8.49 9.38
CA GLN A 214 -3.17 -8.54 7.94
C GLN A 214 -2.45 -7.39 7.20
N ARG A 215 -2.61 -6.16 7.68
CA ARG A 215 -1.98 -4.98 7.08
C ARG A 215 -0.47 -5.05 7.09
N LEU A 216 0.13 -5.59 8.15
CA LEU A 216 1.57 -5.82 8.22
C LEU A 216 2.06 -6.71 7.06
N LEU A 217 1.39 -7.84 6.81
CA LEU A 217 1.75 -8.75 5.72
C LEU A 217 1.48 -8.14 4.34
N GLU A 218 0.42 -7.36 4.18
CA GLU A 218 0.13 -6.64 2.94
C GLU A 218 1.17 -5.55 2.65
N ILE A 219 1.61 -4.82 3.67
CA ILE A 219 2.72 -3.85 3.55
C ILE A 219 3.96 -4.58 3.04
N MET A 220 4.32 -5.75 3.59
CA MET A 220 5.46 -6.52 3.06
C MET A 220 5.31 -6.88 1.57
N GLY A 221 4.08 -7.07 1.09
CA GLY A 221 3.79 -7.19 -0.33
C GLY A 221 4.06 -5.91 -1.11
N TYR A 222 3.55 -4.77 -0.65
CA TYR A 222 3.81 -3.46 -1.27
C TYR A 222 5.29 -3.08 -1.26
N LEU A 223 6.03 -3.44 -0.21
CA LEU A 223 7.49 -3.29 -0.13
C LEU A 223 8.25 -4.21 -1.10
N SER A 224 7.54 -5.10 -1.81
CA SER A 224 8.07 -6.16 -2.70
C SER A 224 8.94 -7.19 -2.00
N ILE A 225 8.75 -7.34 -0.69
CA ILE A 225 9.42 -8.37 0.10
C ILE A 225 8.70 -9.72 -0.09
N LEU A 226 7.35 -9.68 -0.09
CA LEU A 226 6.49 -10.86 -0.29
C LEU A 226 5.70 -10.72 -1.60
N HIS A 227 6.32 -11.12 -2.70
CA HIS A 227 5.77 -11.02 -4.04
C HIS A 227 6.12 -12.25 -4.88
N THR A 228 5.73 -12.26 -6.15
CA THR A 228 6.11 -13.31 -7.10
C THR A 228 6.76 -12.69 -8.33
N GLU A 229 7.49 -13.48 -9.12
CA GLU A 229 8.12 -12.96 -10.35
C GLU A 229 7.10 -12.32 -11.32
N LYS A 230 5.90 -12.91 -11.41
CA LYS A 230 4.79 -12.44 -12.26
C LYS A 230 3.99 -11.28 -11.65
N TYR A 231 3.85 -11.28 -10.33
CA TYR A 231 3.03 -10.33 -9.58
C TYR A 231 3.93 -9.63 -8.57
N ARG A 232 4.60 -8.57 -9.03
CA ARG A 232 5.60 -7.84 -8.25
C ARG A 232 4.97 -6.74 -7.40
N GLY A 233 5.64 -6.36 -6.31
CA GLY A 233 5.20 -5.23 -5.50
C GLY A 233 5.64 -3.88 -6.06
N SER A 234 5.25 -2.81 -5.36
CA SER A 234 5.43 -1.42 -5.80
C SER A 234 6.88 -0.94 -5.87
N PHE A 235 7.81 -1.65 -5.21
CA PHE A 235 9.24 -1.33 -5.26
C PHE A 235 9.82 -1.51 -6.67
N TYR A 236 9.27 -2.46 -7.44
CA TYR A 236 9.75 -2.78 -8.79
C TYR A 236 8.84 -2.25 -9.90
N GLU A 237 7.52 -2.26 -9.69
CA GLU A 237 6.56 -1.94 -10.76
C GLU A 237 5.38 -1.14 -10.24
N PHE A 238 4.89 -0.21 -11.08
CA PHE A 238 3.63 0.47 -10.84
C PHE A 238 2.47 -0.47 -11.17
N ASN A 239 1.68 -0.81 -10.17
CA ASN A 239 0.68 -1.88 -10.27
C ASN A 239 -0.76 -1.40 -9.99
N GLU A 240 -1.04 -0.11 -10.12
CA GLU A 240 -2.28 0.48 -9.58
C GLU A 240 -3.43 0.49 -10.60
N GLY A 241 -4.65 0.71 -10.10
CA GLY A 241 -5.85 0.95 -10.91
C GLY A 241 -6.67 -0.29 -11.31
N CYS A 242 -6.11 -1.51 -11.28
CA CYS A 242 -6.86 -2.79 -11.36
C CYS A 242 -5.95 -4.00 -11.14
N THR A 243 -5.49 -4.22 -9.91
CA THR A 243 -4.65 -5.37 -9.60
C THR A 243 -5.43 -6.68 -9.73
N PRO A 244 -4.78 -7.76 -10.24
CA PRO A 244 -5.41 -9.07 -10.26
C PRO A 244 -5.62 -9.59 -8.84
N ARG A 245 -6.59 -10.49 -8.68
CA ARG A 245 -6.83 -11.24 -7.43
C ARG A 245 -6.63 -12.72 -7.68
N SER A 246 -6.10 -13.44 -6.69
CA SER A 246 -5.85 -14.88 -6.77
C SER A 246 -7.16 -15.68 -6.86
N SER A 247 -8.25 -15.12 -6.32
CA SER A 247 -9.61 -15.64 -6.44
C SER A 247 -10.64 -14.53 -6.24
N ARG A 248 -11.89 -14.77 -6.67
CA ARG A 248 -13.00 -13.82 -6.52
C ARG A 248 -13.31 -13.46 -5.06
N SER A 249 -12.93 -14.33 -4.12
CA SER A 249 -13.20 -14.21 -2.69
C SER A 249 -11.93 -14.06 -1.85
N SER A 250 -10.82 -13.62 -2.45
CA SER A 250 -9.64 -13.33 -1.64
C SER A 250 -9.83 -12.03 -0.88
N ASP A 251 -9.52 -12.08 0.41
CA ASP A 251 -9.51 -10.93 1.31
C ASP A 251 -8.12 -10.27 1.40
N TRP A 252 -7.14 -10.75 0.62
CA TRP A 252 -5.77 -10.25 0.61
C TRP A 252 -5.55 -9.28 -0.54
N ASN A 253 -4.83 -8.20 -0.26
CA ASN A 253 -4.43 -7.25 -1.30
C ASN A 253 -3.28 -7.80 -2.15
N TYR A 254 -3.21 -7.32 -3.40
CA TYR A 254 -2.05 -7.49 -4.26
C TYR A 254 -0.80 -6.83 -3.64
N PRO A 255 0.42 -7.39 -3.81
CA PRO A 255 0.74 -8.65 -4.49
C PRO A 255 0.68 -9.88 -3.59
N VAL A 256 0.59 -9.69 -2.26
CA VAL A 256 0.80 -10.78 -1.28
C VAL A 256 -0.23 -11.91 -1.41
N ASP A 257 -1.40 -11.62 -1.97
CA ASP A 257 -2.44 -12.62 -2.30
C ASP A 257 -1.91 -13.81 -3.14
N PHE A 258 -0.95 -13.54 -4.04
CA PHE A 258 -0.35 -14.55 -4.91
C PHE A 258 0.86 -15.25 -4.28
N TRP A 259 1.40 -14.72 -3.19
CA TRP A 259 2.61 -15.24 -2.56
C TRP A 259 2.39 -16.67 -2.03
N ARG A 260 3.40 -17.51 -2.22
CA ARG A 260 3.51 -18.87 -1.68
C ARG A 260 4.90 -19.07 -1.08
N GLY A 261 5.06 -20.06 -0.20
CA GLY A 261 6.35 -20.37 0.45
C GLY A 261 7.51 -20.52 -0.53
N LYS A 262 7.27 -21.09 -1.72
CA LYS A 262 8.29 -21.23 -2.78
C LYS A 262 8.87 -19.90 -3.28
N ASN A 263 8.13 -18.80 -3.11
CA ASN A 263 8.58 -17.48 -3.51
C ASN A 263 9.57 -16.88 -2.52
N GLY A 264 9.56 -17.35 -1.26
CA GLY A 264 10.46 -16.88 -0.22
C GLY A 264 10.37 -15.38 0.03
N ILE A 265 11.52 -14.79 0.35
CA ILE A 265 11.68 -13.35 0.61
C ILE A 265 12.54 -12.77 -0.51
N ASP A 266 12.13 -11.62 -1.06
CA ASP A 266 12.98 -10.87 -1.98
C ASP A 266 14.11 -10.16 -1.21
N LYS A 267 15.34 -10.64 -1.40
CA LYS A 267 16.52 -10.18 -0.66
C LYS A 267 16.87 -8.73 -0.98
N ILE A 268 16.70 -8.28 -2.22
CA ILE A 268 17.06 -6.93 -2.66
C ILE A 268 16.10 -5.92 -2.03
N ALA A 269 14.80 -6.17 -2.13
CA ALA A 269 13.79 -5.34 -1.50
C ALA A 269 13.95 -5.35 0.03
N PHE A 270 14.19 -6.52 0.63
CA PHE A 270 14.40 -6.63 2.08
C PHE A 270 15.59 -5.78 2.53
N GLN A 271 16.75 -5.91 1.86
CA GLN A 271 17.95 -5.13 2.19
C GLN A 271 17.71 -3.62 2.04
N TYR A 272 16.95 -3.20 1.03
CA TYR A 272 16.64 -1.78 0.84
C TYR A 272 15.89 -1.17 2.04
N TRP A 273 14.92 -1.90 2.59
CA TRP A 273 14.08 -1.41 3.69
C TRP A 273 14.72 -1.62 5.06
N PHE A 274 15.33 -2.79 5.29
CA PHE A 274 15.77 -3.23 6.62
C PHE A 274 17.27 -3.56 6.72
N GLY A 275 18.06 -3.21 5.69
CA GLY A 275 19.48 -3.55 5.61
C GLY A 275 20.40 -2.91 6.66
N GLU A 276 19.92 -1.91 7.39
CA GLU A 276 20.66 -1.22 8.47
C GLU A 276 20.53 -1.94 9.83
N TYR A 277 19.73 -3.01 9.93
CA TYR A 277 19.46 -3.70 11.19
C TYR A 277 20.09 -5.10 11.21
N ASP A 278 21.23 -5.23 11.89
CA ASP A 278 22.02 -6.46 11.95
C ASP A 278 21.21 -7.67 12.46
N GLU A 279 20.20 -7.46 13.31
CA GLU A 279 19.31 -8.52 13.81
C GLU A 279 18.54 -9.25 12.70
N LEU A 280 18.39 -8.60 11.54
CA LEU A 280 17.66 -9.08 10.38
C LEU A 280 18.59 -9.54 9.23
N GLU A 281 19.93 -9.45 9.37
CA GLU A 281 20.89 -9.65 8.28
C GLU A 281 20.76 -10.99 7.54
N LYS A 282 20.36 -12.02 8.27
CA LYS A 282 20.20 -13.38 7.75
C LYS A 282 19.14 -13.49 6.64
N PHE A 283 18.26 -12.50 6.49
CA PHE A 283 17.20 -12.52 5.49
C PHE A 283 17.65 -11.97 4.12
N TRP A 284 18.83 -11.33 4.03
CA TRP A 284 19.36 -10.86 2.74
C TRP A 284 20.82 -11.25 2.44
N LYS A 285 21.63 -11.61 3.45
CA LYS A 285 23.07 -11.94 3.26
C LYS A 285 23.37 -13.42 2.89
N GLN A 286 22.37 -14.28 2.71
CA GLN A 286 22.59 -15.70 2.39
C GLN A 286 22.96 -15.94 0.92
#